data_AF-A0A0F9QN74-F1
#
_entry.id   AF-A0A0F9QN74-F1
#
_cell.length_a   1.000
_cell.length_b   1.000
_cell.length_c   1.000
_cell.angle_alpha   90.00
_cell.angle_beta   90.00
_cell.angle_gamma   90.00
#
_symmetry.space_group_name_H-M   'P 1'
#
loop_
_entity.id
_entity.type
_entity.pdbx_description
1 polymer ?
#
loop_
_entity_poly.entity_id
_entity_poly.type
_entity_poly.pdbx_seq_one_letter_code
_entity_poly.pdbx_strand_id
1 'polypeptide(L)'
;MKRKDIPGDPPESKDSPWKGKLMQYNITDKGAHHFSSHNRISGVQKSQQCGCFCCCEIFSATEVVEYCDQAVHNSTALCPRCGIDSVLPDAWIELSEELLTELSTRWFGTEAAP
;
A
#
# COMPACT_ATOMS: atom_id res chain seq x y z
N MET A 1 0.17 31.42 -0.07
CA MET A 1 1.08 30.31 -0.47
C MET A 1 0.25 29.11 -0.90
N LYS A 2 0.74 28.39 -1.92
CA LYS A 2 -0.01 27.43 -2.73
C LYS A 2 -0.17 26.07 -2.01
N ARG A 3 -1.37 25.49 -2.04
CA ARG A 3 -1.57 24.05 -2.20
C ARG A 3 -2.31 23.86 -3.51
N LYS A 4 -1.59 24.13 -4.61
CA LYS A 4 -2.05 23.82 -5.95
C LYS A 4 -1.57 22.42 -6.25
N ASP A 5 -2.54 21.54 -6.48
CA ASP A 5 -2.42 20.40 -7.38
C ASP A 5 -1.29 19.42 -7.04
N ILE A 6 -1.57 18.52 -6.09
CA ILE A 6 -0.90 17.22 -6.04
C ILE A 6 -1.72 16.30 -6.96
N PRO A 7 -1.23 15.91 -8.14
CA PRO A 7 -1.95 15.01 -9.03
C PRO A 7 -1.81 13.58 -8.50
N GLY A 8 -2.82 13.10 -7.78
CA GLY A 8 -2.83 11.72 -7.29
C GLY A 8 -3.86 11.41 -6.20
N ASP A 9 -4.32 12.41 -5.46
CA ASP A 9 -5.33 12.16 -4.42
C ASP A 9 -6.72 12.00 -5.07
N PRO A 10 -7.40 10.86 -4.89
CA PRO A 10 -8.80 10.73 -5.26
C PRO A 10 -9.60 11.79 -4.49
N PRO A 11 -10.59 12.46 -5.11
CA PRO A 11 -11.42 13.40 -4.39
C PRO A 11 -12.13 12.68 -3.25
N GLU A 12 -11.96 13.20 -2.04
CA GLU A 12 -12.62 12.73 -0.82
C GLU A 12 -14.13 12.99 -0.93
N SER A 13 -14.85 12.08 -1.61
CA SER A 13 -16.31 12.12 -1.71
C SER A 13 -16.93 11.12 -0.74
N LYS A 14 -17.94 11.58 0.01
CA LYS A 14 -18.56 10.89 1.15
C LYS A 14 -19.46 9.71 0.77
N ASP A 15 -19.50 9.34 -0.51
CA ASP A 15 -20.31 8.27 -1.05
C ASP A 15 -19.40 7.24 -1.72
N SER A 16 -18.63 6.51 -0.91
CA SER A 16 -17.69 5.52 -1.41
C SER A 16 -18.42 4.28 -1.95
N PRO A 17 -18.39 4.00 -3.28
CA PRO A 17 -19.09 2.88 -3.88
C PRO A 17 -18.18 1.65 -4.06
N TRP A 18 -17.06 1.55 -3.34
CA TRP A 18 -16.03 0.52 -3.60
C TRP A 18 -16.47 -0.92 -3.29
N LYS A 19 -17.72 -1.11 -2.84
CA LYS A 19 -18.32 -2.43 -2.68
C LYS A 19 -18.75 -2.96 -4.06
N GLY A 20 -17.81 -3.57 -4.78
CA GLY A 20 -18.14 -4.51 -5.87
C GLY A 20 -17.66 -4.18 -7.28
N LYS A 21 -16.68 -3.28 -7.48
CA LYS A 21 -16.15 -2.99 -8.83
C LYS A 21 -14.62 -2.86 -8.89
N LEU A 22 -13.90 -3.83 -8.32
CA LEU A 22 -12.44 -3.89 -8.37
C LEU A 22 -11.88 -4.66 -9.60
N MET A 23 -12.72 -5.17 -10.50
CA MET A 23 -12.27 -6.03 -11.60
C MET A 23 -11.98 -5.33 -12.95
N GLN A 24 -11.85 -4.00 -13.03
CA GLN A 24 -11.65 -3.35 -14.34
C GLN A 24 -10.78 -2.09 -14.37
N TYR A 25 -10.08 -1.74 -13.29
CA TYR A 25 -9.13 -0.63 -13.34
C TYR A 25 -7.73 -1.22 -13.26
N ASN A 26 -6.91 -0.97 -14.29
CA ASN A 26 -5.45 -1.07 -14.17
C ASN A 26 -5.09 -0.15 -13.00
N ILE A 27 -4.95 -0.70 -11.80
CA ILE A 27 -4.47 0.06 -10.64
C ILE A 27 -3.06 0.45 -11.02
N THR A 28 -2.91 1.69 -11.45
CA THR A 28 -1.60 2.27 -11.73
C THR A 28 -0.82 2.30 -10.41
N ASP A 29 0.47 2.01 -10.49
CA ASP A 29 1.53 2.33 -9.52
C ASP A 29 1.21 3.49 -8.55
N LYS A 30 0.63 4.59 -9.05
CA LYS A 30 0.29 5.75 -8.22
C LYS A 30 -0.81 5.49 -7.18
N GLY A 31 -1.82 4.70 -7.54
CA GLY A 31 -2.95 4.39 -6.64
C GLY A 31 -2.57 3.38 -5.57
N ALA A 32 -1.70 2.42 -5.90
CA ALA A 32 -1.29 1.37 -4.98
C ALA A 32 -0.50 1.92 -3.78
N HIS A 33 0.35 2.93 -3.97
CA HIS A 33 1.08 3.59 -2.87
C HIS A 33 0.15 4.10 -1.76
N HIS A 34 -1.05 4.60 -2.09
CA HIS A 34 -2.00 5.07 -1.07
C HIS A 34 -2.46 3.95 -0.12
N PHE A 35 -2.41 2.69 -0.55
CA PHE A 35 -2.80 1.55 0.27
C PHE A 35 -1.75 1.16 1.32
N SER A 36 -0.57 1.80 1.33
CA SER A 36 0.42 1.56 2.39
C SER A 36 0.20 2.37 3.65
N SER A 37 -0.68 3.37 3.64
CA SER A 37 -0.95 4.25 4.78
C SER A 37 -2.28 3.89 5.47
N HIS A 38 -2.34 4.02 6.81
CA HIS A 38 -3.55 3.78 7.61
C HIS A 38 -4.23 2.43 7.31
N ASN A 39 -3.44 1.40 7.05
CA ASN A 39 -3.87 0.16 6.43
C ASN A 39 -4.13 -0.99 7.42
N ARG A 40 -3.95 -0.78 8.73
CA ARG A 40 -4.08 -1.82 9.75
C ARG A 40 -5.45 -2.51 9.78
N ILE A 41 -6.53 -1.78 10.10
CA ILE A 41 -7.83 -2.38 10.48
C ILE A 41 -8.61 -2.89 9.26
N SER A 42 -8.68 -2.09 8.21
CA SER A 42 -9.49 -2.39 7.03
C SER A 42 -8.71 -3.12 5.93
N GLY A 43 -7.38 -3.19 6.03
CA GLY A 43 -6.47 -3.81 5.06
C GLY A 43 -5.77 -5.03 5.66
N VAL A 44 -4.65 -4.83 6.37
CA VAL A 44 -3.75 -5.90 6.88
C VAL A 44 -4.50 -6.94 7.71
N GLN A 45 -5.38 -6.54 8.62
CA GLN A 45 -6.16 -7.48 9.45
C GLN A 45 -7.17 -8.32 8.66
N LYS A 46 -7.49 -7.93 7.43
CA LYS A 46 -8.39 -8.68 6.53
C LYS A 46 -7.64 -9.44 5.45
N SER A 47 -6.32 -9.35 5.45
CA SER A 47 -5.44 -9.94 4.46
C SER A 47 -4.93 -11.31 4.87
N GLN A 48 -4.60 -12.14 3.88
CA GLN A 48 -3.81 -13.35 4.11
C GLN A 48 -2.33 -13.05 3.93
N GLN A 49 -2.01 -12.22 2.94
CA GLN A 49 -0.67 -11.81 2.59
C GLN A 49 -0.55 -10.29 2.53
N CYS A 50 0.68 -9.84 2.71
CA CYS A 50 1.08 -8.46 2.50
C CYS A 50 2.34 -8.43 1.65
N GLY A 51 2.53 -7.37 0.87
CA GLY A 51 3.72 -7.16 0.04
C GLY A 51 4.40 -5.85 0.42
N CYS A 52 5.71 -5.83 0.53
CA CYS A 52 6.45 -4.60 0.72
C CYS A 52 7.08 -4.15 -0.60
N PHE A 53 6.74 -2.96 -1.08
CA PHE A 53 7.32 -2.43 -2.32
C PHE A 53 8.68 -1.75 -2.12
N CYS A 54 9.25 -1.80 -0.92
CA CYS A 54 10.63 -1.33 -0.66
C CYS A 54 11.65 -2.47 -0.82
N CYS A 55 11.33 -3.66 -0.29
CA CYS A 55 12.18 -4.85 -0.40
C CYS A 55 11.65 -5.92 -1.36
N CYS A 56 10.52 -5.65 -2.02
CA CYS A 56 9.81 -6.53 -2.96
C CYS A 56 9.43 -7.92 -2.41
N GLU A 57 9.33 -8.10 -1.09
CA GLU A 57 8.90 -9.37 -0.50
C GLU A 57 7.38 -9.43 -0.29
N ILE A 58 6.81 -10.60 -0.58
CA ILE A 58 5.45 -11.00 -0.17
C ILE A 58 5.58 -11.94 1.04
N PHE A 59 4.82 -11.66 2.09
CA PHE A 59 4.87 -12.37 3.37
C PHE A 59 3.47 -12.52 3.96
N SER A 60 3.33 -13.34 5.01
CA SER A 60 2.03 -13.52 5.67
C SER A 60 1.62 -12.22 6.36
N ALA A 61 0.34 -11.84 6.24
CA ALA A 61 -0.20 -10.68 6.96
C ALA A 61 -0.02 -10.80 8.48
N THR A 62 0.07 -12.04 9.00
CA THR A 62 0.30 -12.30 10.43
C THR A 62 1.71 -11.94 10.91
N GLU A 63 2.68 -11.77 10.01
CA GLU A 63 4.03 -11.32 10.34
C GLU A 63 4.10 -9.81 10.62
N VAL A 64 3.08 -9.05 10.22
CA VAL A 64 2.99 -7.61 10.53
C VAL A 64 2.58 -7.42 11.99
N VAL A 65 3.58 -7.23 12.84
CA VAL A 65 3.39 -7.01 14.30
C VAL A 65 3.67 -5.57 14.72
N GLU A 66 4.39 -4.81 13.90
CA GLU A 66 4.74 -3.42 14.17
C GLU A 66 3.97 -2.45 13.26
N TYR A 67 3.59 -1.31 13.83
CA TYR A 67 2.86 -0.25 13.14
C TYR A 67 3.38 1.11 13.60
N CYS A 68 3.50 2.07 12.67
CA CYS A 68 3.90 3.45 12.94
C CYS A 68 2.70 4.42 12.87
N ASP A 69 3.01 5.72 13.07
CA ASP A 69 2.12 6.88 13.21
C ASP A 69 1.43 7.10 14.57
N GLN A 70 1.62 8.31 15.11
CA GLN A 70 1.02 8.77 16.38
C GLN A 70 -0.44 9.26 16.21
N ALA A 71 -0.91 9.48 14.98
CA ALA A 71 -2.27 9.88 14.71
C ALA A 71 -3.18 8.64 14.72
N VAL A 72 -3.99 8.52 15.78
CA VAL A 72 -5.07 7.54 15.97
C VAL A 72 -4.69 6.09 15.62
N HIS A 73 -4.31 5.32 16.67
CA HIS A 73 -4.20 3.85 16.70
C HIS A 73 -2.96 3.15 16.10
N ASN A 74 -1.83 3.82 15.84
CA ASN A 74 -0.65 3.19 15.20
C ASN A 74 -1.09 2.38 13.97
N SER A 75 -1.52 3.10 12.94
CA SER A 75 -2.39 2.53 11.90
C SER A 75 -1.67 2.10 10.63
N THR A 76 -0.40 2.48 10.47
CA THR A 76 0.40 2.22 9.26
C THR A 76 1.34 1.05 9.51
N ALA A 77 1.22 -0.02 8.74
CA ALA A 77 2.01 -1.25 8.91
C ALA A 77 3.48 -1.06 8.56
N LEU A 78 4.37 -1.59 9.40
CA LEU A 78 5.80 -1.70 9.10
C LEU A 78 6.14 -3.09 8.56
N CYS A 79 6.98 -3.12 7.52
CA CYS A 79 7.45 -4.37 6.94
C CYS A 79 8.30 -5.17 7.95
N PRO A 80 8.05 -6.48 8.17
CA PRO A 80 8.84 -7.30 9.10
C PRO A 80 10.26 -7.62 8.59
N ARG A 81 10.60 -7.23 7.36
CA ARG A 81 11.91 -7.46 6.75
C ARG A 81 12.80 -6.22 6.80
N CYS A 82 12.26 -5.07 6.38
CA CYS A 82 13.04 -3.83 6.27
C CYS A 82 12.59 -2.71 7.21
N GLY A 83 11.47 -2.86 7.93
CA GLY A 83 10.97 -1.86 8.88
C GLY A 83 10.37 -0.59 8.26
N ILE A 84 10.17 -0.56 6.93
CA ILE A 84 9.59 0.59 6.22
C ILE A 84 8.07 0.44 6.09
N ASP A 85 7.36 1.56 6.11
CA ASP A 85 5.91 1.75 5.98
C ASP A 85 5.39 1.63 4.54
N SER A 86 5.96 0.70 3.78
CA SER A 86 5.65 0.46 2.36
C SER A 86 4.91 -0.86 2.14
N VAL A 87 4.01 -1.20 3.05
CA VAL A 87 3.30 -2.50 3.08
C VAL A 87 1.94 -2.40 2.42
N LEU A 88 1.64 -3.28 1.47
CA LEU A 88 0.36 -3.37 0.76
C LEU A 88 -0.40 -4.64 1.19
N PRO A 89 -1.67 -4.52 1.62
CA PRO A 89 -2.50 -5.68 1.98
C PRO A 89 -3.21 -6.29 0.75
N ASP A 90 -3.20 -7.61 0.62
CA ASP A 90 -3.90 -8.35 -0.46
C ASP A 90 -5.45 -8.19 -0.46
N ALA A 91 -6.00 -7.64 0.63
CA ALA A 91 -7.43 -7.35 0.76
C ALA A 91 -7.87 -6.18 -0.12
N TRP A 92 -6.94 -5.33 -0.56
CA TRP A 92 -7.21 -4.11 -1.33
C TRP A 92 -6.62 -4.15 -2.73
N ILE A 93 -5.56 -4.94 -2.93
CA ILE A 93 -4.84 -5.00 -4.19
C ILE A 93 -4.28 -6.40 -4.43
N GLU A 94 -4.26 -6.85 -5.67
CA GLU A 94 -3.59 -8.09 -6.04
C GLU A 94 -2.07 -7.90 -5.95
N LEU A 95 -1.40 -8.70 -5.12
CA LEU A 95 0.04 -8.63 -4.94
C LEU A 95 0.75 -9.44 -6.03
N SER A 96 1.72 -8.82 -6.69
CA SER A 96 2.65 -9.48 -7.60
C SER A 96 4.04 -8.88 -7.47
N GLU A 97 5.06 -9.66 -7.83
CA GLU A 97 6.45 -9.19 -7.86
C GLU A 97 6.62 -8.02 -8.85
N GLU A 98 5.91 -8.06 -9.98
CA GLU A 98 5.87 -7.00 -10.98
C GLU A 98 5.35 -5.68 -10.39
N LEU A 99 4.21 -5.73 -9.68
CA LEU A 99 3.63 -4.55 -9.02
C LEU A 99 4.58 -3.96 -7.97
N LEU A 100 5.15 -4.82 -7.11
CA LEU A 100 6.09 -4.36 -6.07
C LEU A 100 7.34 -3.75 -6.69
N THR A 101 7.85 -4.31 -7.77
CA THR A 101 9.00 -3.80 -8.51
C THR A 101 8.72 -2.46 -9.18
N GLU A 102 7.56 -2.30 -9.82
CA GLU A 102 7.15 -1.04 -10.44
C GLU A 102 7.06 0.08 -9.40
N LEU A 103 6.45 -0.22 -8.25
CA LEU A 103 6.35 0.69 -7.11
C LEU A 103 7.73 1.02 -6.52
N SER A 104 8.59 0.02 -6.35
CA SER A 104 9.94 0.22 -5.82
C SER A 104 10.77 1.12 -6.74
N THR A 105 10.73 0.85 -8.04
CA THR A 105 11.40 1.67 -9.06
C THR A 105 10.89 3.12 -9.00
N ARG A 106 9.58 3.30 -8.87
CA ARG A 106 8.97 4.63 -8.84
C ARG A 106 9.30 5.44 -7.59
N TRP A 107 9.18 4.83 -6.41
CA TRP A 107 9.21 5.54 -5.12
C TRP A 107 10.59 5.50 -4.46
N PHE A 108 11.39 4.47 -4.74
CA PHE A 108 12.72 4.28 -4.18
C PHE A 108 13.84 4.33 -5.23
N GLY A 109 13.53 4.31 -6.53
CA GLY A 109 14.54 4.36 -7.59
C GLY A 109 15.40 3.10 -7.67
N THR A 110 14.95 1.99 -7.10
CA THR A 110 15.66 0.71 -7.15
C THR A 110 15.33 0.00 -8.45
N GLU A 111 16.33 -0.27 -9.28
CA GLU A 111 16.18 -1.20 -10.39
C GLU A 111 16.10 -2.63 -9.78
N ALA A 112 15.07 -3.40 -10.14
CA ALA A 112 15.02 -4.81 -9.75
C ALA A 112 16.32 -5.49 -10.17
N ALA A 113 16.91 -6.24 -9.24
CA ALA A 113 18.13 -6.97 -9.52
C ALA A 113 17.94 -7.84 -10.77
N PRO A 114 18.92 -7.84 -11.71
CA PRO A 114 18.82 -8.55 -12.99
C PRO A 114 18.78 -10.07 -12.86
#